data_AF-A0A352VJL7-F1
#
_entry.id   AF-A0A352VJL7-F1
#
_cell.length_a   1.000
_cell.length_b   1.000
_cell.length_c   1.000
_cell.angle_alpha   90.00
_cell.angle_beta   90.00
_cell.angle_gamma   90.00
#
_symmetry.space_group_name_H-M   'P 1'
#
loop_
_entity.id
_entity.type
_entity.pdbx_description
1 polymer ?
#
loop_
_entity_poly.entity_id
_entity_poly.type
_entity_poly.pdbx_seq_one_letter_code
_entity_poly.pdbx_strand_id
1 'polypeptide(L)'
;MIGRFAVLLLAAVSISIPDGAEAQRHTYTKGQPLYPAYEGWEQNEDGSIDMLFGYMNQNWEQLLDVPIGADNQFSPGTADQGQPTHFLPRRNRFVFKVRIPSDFEEDDELVWTLRANGHEFKAYGSLRKDLFVDNVVIMSETGALGAGSSNPEIRANVP
;
A
#
# COMPACT_ATOMS: atom_id res chain seq x y z
N MET A 1 -53.02 1.90 71.36
CA MET A 1 -52.70 0.50 71.03
C MET A 1 -52.54 0.43 69.51
N ILE A 2 -51.34 0.06 69.02
CA ILE A 2 -51.03 -0.40 67.63
C ILE A 2 -51.18 0.68 66.52
N GLY A 3 -50.27 0.89 65.58
CA GLY A 3 -49.03 0.21 65.22
C GLY A 3 -48.31 1.04 64.14
N ARG A 4 -46.97 0.92 64.12
CA ARG A 4 -46.06 1.57 63.17
C ARG A 4 -46.23 0.93 61.78
N PHE A 5 -46.41 1.72 60.74
CA PHE A 5 -46.15 1.29 59.37
C PHE A 5 -44.99 2.10 58.82
N ALA A 6 -43.80 1.49 58.86
CA ALA A 6 -42.66 1.94 58.08
C ALA A 6 -42.87 1.45 56.64
N VAL A 7 -43.04 2.38 55.70
CA VAL A 7 -43.04 2.06 54.28
C VAL A 7 -41.58 2.16 53.81
N LEU A 8 -40.97 1.01 53.52
CA LEU A 8 -39.66 0.93 52.90
C LEU A 8 -39.79 1.31 51.42
N LEU A 9 -39.09 2.39 51.03
CA LEU A 9 -38.84 2.79 49.65
C LEU A 9 -38.02 1.71 48.95
N LEU A 10 -38.57 1.07 47.92
CA LEU A 10 -37.79 0.31 46.95
C LEU A 10 -37.40 1.28 45.81
N ALA A 11 -36.16 1.77 45.83
CA ALA A 11 -35.58 2.44 44.68
C ALA A 11 -35.10 1.37 43.70
N ALA A 12 -35.82 1.19 42.59
CA ALA A 12 -35.36 0.38 41.48
C ALA A 12 -34.23 1.13 40.75
N VAL A 13 -32.99 0.73 40.98
CA VAL A 13 -31.84 1.23 40.23
C VAL A 13 -31.82 0.51 38.89
N SER A 14 -32.27 1.17 37.84
CA SER A 14 -32.06 0.73 36.47
C SER A 14 -30.57 0.88 36.13
N ILE A 15 -29.84 -0.23 36.09
CA ILE A 15 -28.48 -0.26 35.55
C ILE A 15 -28.62 -0.11 34.03
N SER A 16 -28.42 1.10 33.52
CA SER A 16 -28.18 1.31 32.10
C SER A 16 -26.86 0.65 31.76
N ILE A 17 -26.92 -0.54 31.14
CA ILE A 17 -25.76 -1.08 30.44
C ILE A 17 -25.49 -0.08 29.31
N PRO A 18 -24.31 0.55 29.24
CA PRO A 18 -23.99 1.36 28.08
C PRO A 18 -24.04 0.42 26.88
N ASP A 19 -24.99 0.68 25.96
CA ASP A 19 -24.99 0.06 24.64
C ASP A 19 -23.58 0.18 24.09
N GLY A 20 -23.06 -0.97 23.64
CA GLY A 20 -21.65 -1.19 23.40
C GLY A 20 -21.00 0.01 22.74
N ALA A 21 -19.86 0.43 23.29
CA ALA A 21 -18.93 1.22 22.52
C ALA A 21 -18.71 0.46 21.19
N GLU A 22 -19.36 0.89 20.13
CA GLU A 22 -18.83 0.72 18.78
C GLU A 22 -17.47 1.38 18.86
N ALA A 23 -16.45 0.56 19.18
CA ALA A 23 -15.13 0.84 18.72
C ALA A 23 -15.31 1.00 17.21
N GLN A 24 -15.45 2.24 16.75
CA GLN A 24 -15.34 2.61 15.36
C GLN A 24 -13.91 2.22 14.96
N ARG A 25 -13.72 0.94 14.71
CA ARG A 25 -12.78 0.49 13.71
C ARG A 25 -13.33 1.16 12.47
N HIS A 26 -12.78 2.33 12.15
CA HIS A 26 -12.78 2.83 10.79
C HIS A 26 -12.04 1.77 9.96
N THR A 27 -12.71 0.65 9.75
CA THR A 27 -12.34 -0.33 8.76
C THR A 27 -12.60 0.46 7.52
N TYR A 28 -11.53 1.00 6.96
CA TYR A 28 -11.51 1.78 5.73
C TYR A 28 -12.04 0.91 4.58
N THR A 29 -13.33 0.55 4.61
CA THR A 29 -13.91 -0.44 3.70
C THR A 29 -13.88 0.09 2.28
N LYS A 30 -14.21 1.38 2.12
CA LYS A 30 -14.28 2.12 0.85
C LYS A 30 -13.93 3.61 1.04
N GLY A 31 -13.74 4.31 -0.08
CA GLY A 31 -13.55 5.76 -0.16
C GLY A 31 -12.18 6.29 0.26
N GLN A 32 -11.24 5.41 0.61
CA GLN A 32 -9.88 5.79 0.97
C GLN A 32 -8.97 5.95 -0.25
N PRO A 33 -7.80 6.60 -0.09
CA PRO A 33 -6.91 6.86 -1.21
C PRO A 33 -6.22 5.61 -1.74
N LEU A 34 -5.70 5.77 -2.96
CA LEU A 34 -4.80 4.85 -3.63
C LEU A 34 -3.40 5.47 -3.66
N TYR A 35 -2.43 4.78 -3.06
CA TYR A 35 -1.06 5.25 -2.97
C TYR A 35 -0.19 4.48 -3.97
N PRO A 36 0.44 5.15 -4.95
CA PRO A 36 1.51 4.53 -5.71
C PRO A 36 2.72 4.33 -4.81
N ALA A 37 3.53 3.32 -5.11
CA ALA A 37 4.76 3.02 -4.39
C ALA A 37 5.88 2.74 -5.39
N TYR A 38 7.02 3.41 -5.19
CA TYR A 38 8.27 3.02 -5.82
C TYR A 38 8.94 2.00 -4.90
N GLU A 39 9.24 0.83 -5.44
CA GLU A 39 9.74 -0.31 -4.66
C GLU A 39 11.25 -0.50 -4.84
N GLY A 40 11.87 0.29 -5.71
CA GLY A 40 13.32 0.30 -5.97
C GLY A 40 13.65 0.02 -7.43
N TRP A 41 14.93 -0.24 -7.71
CA TRP A 41 15.44 -0.48 -9.06
C TRP A 41 16.43 -1.64 -9.13
N GLU A 42 16.49 -2.23 -10.32
CA GLU A 42 17.42 -3.31 -10.68
C GLU A 42 18.20 -2.93 -11.93
N GLN A 43 19.45 -3.40 -12.02
CA GLN A 43 20.27 -3.24 -13.22
C GLN A 43 20.23 -4.51 -14.06
N ASN A 44 19.93 -4.36 -15.34
CA ASN A 44 19.93 -5.45 -16.32
C ASN A 44 21.36 -5.69 -16.88
N GLU A 45 21.60 -6.88 -17.45
CA GLU A 45 22.90 -7.24 -18.04
C GLU A 45 23.31 -6.33 -19.21
N ASP A 46 22.34 -5.78 -19.93
CA ASP A 46 22.55 -4.83 -21.03
C ASP A 46 22.83 -3.39 -20.56
N GLY A 47 22.89 -3.17 -19.24
CA GLY A 47 23.13 -1.88 -18.61
C GLY A 47 21.88 -1.01 -18.44
N SER A 48 20.73 -1.41 -18.99
CA SER A 48 19.45 -0.73 -18.74
C SER A 48 18.93 -0.97 -17.33
N ILE A 49 17.98 -0.16 -16.88
CA ILE A 49 17.46 -0.22 -15.51
C ILE A 49 15.97 -0.59 -15.54
N ASP A 50 15.57 -1.49 -14.66
CA ASP A 50 14.16 -1.76 -14.38
C ASP A 50 13.78 -1.06 -13.06
N MET A 51 12.87 -0.11 -13.12
CA MET A 51 12.27 0.54 -11.94
C MET A 51 10.99 -0.19 -11.53
N LEU A 52 10.93 -0.66 -10.29
CA LEU A 52 9.83 -1.48 -9.79
C LEU A 52 8.80 -0.63 -9.07
N PHE A 53 7.52 -0.90 -9.36
CA PHE A 53 6.41 -0.17 -8.78
C PHE A 53 5.35 -1.09 -8.20
N GLY A 54 4.69 -0.61 -7.16
CA GLY A 54 3.56 -1.25 -6.50
C GLY A 54 2.57 -0.19 -6.03
N TYR A 55 1.56 -0.60 -5.26
CA TYR A 55 0.59 0.33 -4.71
C TYR A 55 -0.03 -0.17 -3.40
N MET A 56 -0.55 0.75 -2.61
CA MET A 56 -1.46 0.47 -1.50
C MET A 56 -2.84 1.05 -1.82
N ASN A 57 -3.81 0.17 -2.05
CA ASN A 57 -5.20 0.53 -1.99
C ASN A 57 -5.63 0.45 -0.52
N GLN A 58 -5.84 1.60 0.14
CA GLN A 58 -6.19 1.60 1.57
C GLN A 58 -7.57 1.01 1.86
N ASN A 59 -8.38 0.80 0.82
CA ASN A 59 -9.69 0.20 0.94
C ASN A 59 -9.58 -1.31 1.22
N TRP A 60 -10.47 -1.83 2.06
CA TRP A 60 -10.55 -3.27 2.34
C TRP A 60 -11.41 -4.04 1.35
N GLU A 61 -12.41 -3.38 0.75
CA GLU A 61 -13.34 -4.02 -0.19
C GLU A 61 -13.36 -3.34 -1.57
N GLN A 62 -13.10 -2.04 -1.62
CA GLN A 62 -13.22 -1.29 -2.87
C GLN A 62 -12.09 -1.65 -3.86
N LEU A 63 -12.50 -2.18 -5.00
CA LEU A 63 -11.72 -2.16 -6.24
C LEU A 63 -11.78 -0.77 -6.86
N LEU A 64 -10.67 -0.31 -7.40
CA LEU A 64 -10.60 0.98 -8.09
C LEU A 64 -10.21 0.77 -9.55
N ASP A 65 -10.99 1.35 -10.46
CA ASP A 65 -10.66 1.42 -11.88
C ASP A 65 -10.21 2.83 -12.21
N VAL A 66 -8.92 2.99 -12.57
CA VAL A 66 -8.32 4.27 -12.93
C VAL A 66 -7.61 4.11 -14.29
N PRO A 67 -8.28 4.46 -15.40
CA PRO A 67 -7.70 4.37 -16.74
C PRO A 67 -6.44 5.23 -16.88
N ILE A 68 -5.55 4.86 -17.81
CA ILE A 68 -4.39 5.67 -18.17
C ILE A 68 -4.85 7.08 -18.58
N GLY A 69 -4.23 8.11 -18.00
CA GLY A 69 -4.59 9.50 -18.23
C GLY A 69 -4.21 10.39 -17.06
N ALA A 70 -4.86 11.55 -16.94
CA ALA A 70 -4.49 12.57 -15.94
C ALA A 70 -4.48 12.06 -14.48
N ASP A 71 -5.29 11.05 -14.18
CA ASP A 71 -5.40 10.45 -12.85
C ASP A 71 -4.56 9.17 -12.68
N ASN A 72 -3.90 8.69 -13.74
CA ASN A 72 -2.99 7.53 -13.73
C ASN A 72 -1.98 7.66 -14.86
N GLN A 73 -0.85 8.30 -14.58
CA GLN A 73 0.15 8.63 -15.59
C GLN A 73 1.57 8.67 -15.04
N PHE A 74 2.51 8.43 -15.93
CA PHE A 74 3.92 8.67 -15.72
C PHE A 74 4.41 9.98 -16.35
N SER A 75 5.49 10.51 -15.78
CA SER A 75 6.29 11.59 -16.36
C SER A 75 7.73 11.51 -15.82
N PRO A 76 8.77 11.87 -16.59
CA PRO A 76 8.74 12.29 -18.00
C PRO A 76 8.44 11.11 -18.95
N GLY A 77 8.30 11.40 -20.24
CA GLY A 77 8.03 10.41 -21.28
C GLY A 77 6.53 10.18 -21.55
N THR A 78 6.17 8.98 -22.02
CA THR A 78 4.78 8.62 -22.26
C THR A 78 4.04 8.38 -20.95
N ALA A 79 2.79 8.84 -20.88
CA ALA A 79 1.95 8.64 -19.70
C ALA A 79 1.69 7.16 -19.40
N ASP A 80 1.64 6.33 -20.44
CA ASP A 80 1.56 4.87 -20.34
C ASP A 80 2.97 4.28 -20.29
N GLN A 81 3.26 3.55 -19.22
CA GLN A 81 4.45 2.75 -18.98
C GLN A 81 4.09 1.30 -18.59
N GLY A 82 2.85 0.87 -18.88
CA GLY A 82 2.35 -0.46 -18.53
C GLY A 82 1.79 -0.57 -17.11
N GLN A 83 1.46 0.54 -16.47
CA GLN A 83 0.89 0.53 -15.13
C GLN A 83 -0.55 -0.01 -15.07
N PRO A 84 -0.98 -0.58 -13.93
CA PRO A 84 -2.33 -1.11 -13.78
C PRO A 84 -3.41 -0.05 -13.97
N THR A 85 -4.56 -0.49 -14.49
CA THR A 85 -5.79 0.32 -14.55
C THR A 85 -6.89 -0.22 -13.63
N HIS A 86 -6.70 -1.42 -13.07
CA HIS A 86 -7.58 -2.05 -12.10
C HIS A 86 -6.78 -2.37 -10.82
N PHE A 87 -7.19 -1.77 -9.71
CA PHE A 87 -6.46 -1.81 -8.44
C PHE A 87 -7.22 -2.64 -7.40
N LEU A 88 -6.61 -3.76 -7.02
CA LEU A 88 -7.12 -4.66 -5.99
C LEU A 88 -7.00 -4.01 -4.60
N PRO A 89 -7.76 -4.46 -3.59
CA PRO A 89 -7.61 -3.96 -2.23
C PRO A 89 -6.21 -4.23 -1.67
N ARG A 90 -5.83 -3.45 -0.67
CA ARG A 90 -4.61 -3.62 0.14
C ARG A 90 -3.30 -3.42 -0.63
N ARG A 91 -2.20 -3.93 -0.06
CA ARG A 91 -0.84 -3.79 -0.60
C ARG A 91 -0.63 -4.77 -1.73
N ASN A 92 -0.23 -4.24 -2.87
CA ASN A 92 0.21 -5.00 -4.04
C ASN A 92 1.62 -4.51 -4.35
N ARG A 93 2.63 -5.29 -3.97
CA ARG A 93 4.04 -4.93 -4.07
C ARG A 93 4.64 -5.51 -5.36
N PHE A 94 5.60 -4.81 -5.97
CA PHE A 94 6.31 -5.26 -7.19
C PHE A 94 5.36 -5.69 -8.34
N VAL A 95 4.33 -4.89 -8.61
CA VAL A 95 3.24 -5.25 -9.54
C VAL A 95 3.68 -5.17 -11.00
N PHE A 96 4.52 -4.19 -11.31
CA PHE A 96 5.06 -3.99 -12.66
C PHE A 96 6.40 -3.27 -12.57
N LYS A 97 7.10 -3.23 -13.71
CA LYS A 97 8.36 -2.54 -13.85
C LYS A 97 8.35 -1.64 -15.08
N VAL A 98 9.07 -0.53 -14.98
CA VAL A 98 9.31 0.39 -16.09
C VAL A 98 10.77 0.27 -16.49
N ARG A 99 11.01 -0.10 -17.74
CA ARG A 99 12.36 -0.17 -18.32
C ARG A 99 12.81 1.24 -18.70
N ILE A 100 13.94 1.64 -18.17
CA ILE A 100 14.59 2.92 -18.43
C ILE A 100 15.95 2.67 -19.12
N PRO A 101 16.32 3.46 -20.15
CA PRO A 101 17.61 3.31 -20.79
C PRO A 101 18.77 3.64 -19.84
N SER A 102 20.00 3.26 -20.21
CA SER A 102 21.18 3.38 -19.35
C SER A 102 21.70 4.82 -19.18
N ASP A 103 21.04 5.81 -19.76
CA ASP A 103 21.37 7.24 -19.69
C ASP A 103 20.64 7.99 -18.57
N PHE A 104 19.81 7.30 -17.78
CA PHE A 104 19.15 7.89 -16.62
C PHE A 104 20.16 8.22 -15.50
N GLU A 105 20.19 9.48 -15.09
CA GLU A 105 21.16 10.00 -14.14
C GLU A 105 20.66 9.96 -12.68
N GLU A 106 21.54 10.28 -11.73
CA GLU A 106 21.20 10.24 -10.28
C GLU A 106 20.17 11.31 -9.89
N ASP A 107 20.14 12.44 -10.60
CA ASP A 107 19.21 13.55 -10.40
C ASP A 107 17.90 13.41 -11.20
N ASP A 108 17.79 12.38 -12.06
CA ASP A 108 16.57 12.11 -12.81
C ASP A 108 15.51 11.43 -11.94
N GLU A 109 14.24 11.78 -12.19
CA GLU A 109 13.10 11.16 -11.52
C GLU A 109 12.04 10.70 -12.52
N LEU A 110 11.59 9.45 -12.36
CA LEU A 110 10.41 8.92 -13.01
C LEU A 110 9.24 8.95 -12.04
N VAL A 111 8.23 9.76 -12.32
CA VAL A 111 7.12 10.03 -11.40
C VAL A 111 5.86 9.32 -11.86
N TRP A 112 5.34 8.42 -11.04
CA TRP A 112 4.01 7.85 -11.19
C TRP A 112 3.00 8.64 -10.37
N THR A 113 2.00 9.22 -11.03
CA THR A 113 0.89 9.94 -10.37
C THR A 113 -0.39 9.10 -10.40
N LEU A 114 -1.01 8.94 -9.24
CA LEU A 114 -2.34 8.35 -9.11
C LEU A 114 -3.29 9.32 -8.41
N ARG A 115 -4.51 9.44 -8.94
CA ARG A 115 -5.63 10.12 -8.31
C ARG A 115 -6.83 9.20 -8.21
N ALA A 116 -7.34 9.00 -7.00
CA ALA A 116 -8.54 8.21 -6.75
C ALA A 116 -9.29 8.76 -5.54
N ASN A 117 -10.63 8.65 -5.55
CA ASN A 117 -11.50 9.13 -4.47
C ASN A 117 -11.22 10.60 -4.06
N GLY A 118 -10.79 11.45 -5.01
CA GLY A 118 -10.49 12.86 -4.75
C GLY A 118 -9.11 13.14 -4.14
N HIS A 119 -8.27 12.11 -3.98
CA HIS A 119 -6.91 12.24 -3.45
C HIS A 119 -5.87 11.94 -4.53
N GLU A 120 -4.80 12.73 -4.59
CA GLU A 120 -3.66 12.52 -5.48
C GLU A 120 -2.41 12.16 -4.67
N PHE A 121 -1.69 11.14 -5.14
CA PHE A 121 -0.40 10.74 -4.60
C PHE A 121 0.58 10.40 -5.72
N LYS A 122 1.88 10.48 -5.39
CA LYS A 122 2.96 10.27 -6.34
C LYS A 122 4.03 9.33 -5.78
N ALA A 123 4.59 8.50 -6.65
CA ALA A 123 5.79 7.72 -6.38
C ALA A 123 6.92 8.24 -7.28
N TYR A 124 8.09 8.45 -6.69
CA TYR A 124 9.26 9.03 -7.34
C TYR A 124 10.31 7.93 -7.50
N GLY A 125 10.45 7.42 -8.72
CA GLY A 125 11.49 6.48 -9.12
C GLY A 125 12.82 7.21 -9.29
N SER A 126 13.85 6.75 -8.59
CA SER A 126 15.20 7.31 -8.59
C SER A 126 16.25 6.21 -8.47
N LEU A 127 17.50 6.51 -8.84
CA LEU A 127 18.63 5.56 -8.76
C LEU A 127 19.41 5.64 -7.45
N ARG A 128 18.75 6.08 -6.37
CA ARG A 128 19.42 6.11 -5.07
C ARG A 128 19.90 4.71 -4.69
N LYS A 129 21.15 4.64 -4.23
CA LYS A 129 21.84 3.36 -3.95
C LYS A 129 21.16 2.54 -2.85
N ASP A 130 20.48 3.19 -1.91
CA ASP A 130 19.70 2.53 -0.84
C ASP A 130 18.40 1.88 -1.34
N LEU A 131 17.97 2.20 -2.57
CA LEU A 131 16.80 1.64 -3.23
C LEU A 131 17.17 0.60 -4.30
N PHE A 132 18.45 0.20 -4.39
CA PHE A 132 18.86 -0.90 -5.24
C PHE A 132 18.30 -2.21 -4.69
N VAL A 133 17.63 -2.97 -5.56
CA VAL A 133 16.96 -4.22 -5.21
C VAL A 133 17.80 -5.39 -5.71
N ASP A 134 18.25 -6.23 -4.77
CA ASP A 134 18.76 -7.59 -5.04
C ASP A 134 17.60 -8.57 -4.81
N ASN A 135 17.58 -9.73 -5.48
CA ASN A 135 16.70 -10.87 -5.17
C ASN A 135 16.55 -11.12 -3.66
N VAL A 136 17.61 -10.95 -2.86
CA VAL A 136 17.54 -11.03 -1.38
C VAL A 136 16.54 -10.03 -0.79
N VAL A 137 16.51 -8.79 -1.28
CA VAL A 137 15.61 -7.74 -0.79
C VAL A 137 14.16 -8.08 -1.16
N ILE A 138 13.88 -8.52 -2.39
CA ILE A 138 12.54 -8.96 -2.80
C ILE A 138 12.06 -10.12 -1.94
N MET A 139 12.91 -11.12 -1.72
CA MET A 139 12.56 -12.28 -0.91
C MET A 139 12.36 -11.90 0.57
N SER A 140 13.13 -10.95 1.11
CA SER A 140 12.93 -10.42 2.46
C SER A 140 11.59 -9.71 2.58
N GLU A 141 11.26 -8.85 1.62
CA GLU A 141 10.08 -7.99 1.62
C GLU A 141 8.79 -8.73 1.26
N THR A 142 8.87 -9.86 0.55
CA THR A 142 7.71 -10.71 0.25
C THR A 142 7.49 -11.83 1.28
N GLY A 143 8.36 -11.91 2.31
CA GLY A 143 8.29 -12.94 3.35
C GLY A 143 8.80 -14.32 2.92
N ALA A 144 9.49 -14.40 1.77
CA ALA A 144 10.10 -15.63 1.25
C ALA A 144 11.47 -15.94 1.89
N LEU A 145 12.13 -14.97 2.53
CA LEU A 145 13.21 -15.23 3.47
C LEU A 145 12.61 -15.44 4.85
N GLY A 146 12.62 -16.68 5.35
CA GLY A 146 12.14 -17.02 6.69
C GLY A 146 12.79 -16.19 7.82
N ALA A 147 13.77 -16.75 8.54
CA ALA A 147 14.36 -16.11 9.73
C ALA A 147 15.37 -14.97 9.43
N GLY A 148 15.21 -14.25 8.32
CA GLY A 148 16.09 -13.12 7.96
C GLY A 148 17.51 -13.51 7.57
N SER A 149 17.75 -14.75 7.14
CA SER A 149 19.03 -15.18 6.56
C SER A 149 18.86 -15.66 5.12
N SER A 150 19.83 -15.33 4.25
CA SER A 150 19.89 -15.80 2.86
C SER A 150 21.08 -16.72 2.64
N ASN A 151 21.01 -17.58 1.62
CA ASN A 151 22.12 -18.38 1.12
C ASN A 151 22.16 -18.29 -0.43
N PRO A 152 23.26 -18.70 -1.09
CA PRO A 152 23.37 -18.60 -2.56
C PRO A 152 22.26 -19.33 -3.32
N GLU A 153 21.74 -20.43 -2.79
CA GLU A 153 20.66 -21.23 -3.41
C GLU A 153 19.32 -20.49 -3.37
N ILE A 154 19.03 -19.81 -2.27
CA ILE A 154 17.84 -18.96 -2.10
C ILE A 154 17.94 -17.73 -3.01
N ARG A 155 19.13 -17.12 -3.14
CA ARG A 155 19.37 -15.96 -4.03
C ARG A 155 19.26 -16.29 -5.53
N ALA A 156 19.56 -17.54 -5.87
CA ALA A 156 19.44 -18.05 -7.23
C ALA A 156 18.00 -18.41 -7.60
N ASN A 157 17.04 -18.30 -6.67
CA ASN A 157 15.65 -18.56 -6.96
C ASN A 157 15.06 -17.40 -7.78
N VAL A 158 14.44 -17.75 -8.90
CA VAL A 158 13.80 -16.81 -9.83
C VAL A 158 12.30 -17.14 -9.81
N PRO A 159 11.39 -16.14 -9.72
CA PRO A 159 9.95 -16.35 -9.78
C PRO A 159 9.47 -17.11 -11.02
#